data_AF-A0A7C5KFK6-F1
#
_entry.id   AF-A0A7C5KFK6-F1
#
_cell.length_a   1.000
_cell.length_b   1.000
_cell.length_c   1.000
_cell.angle_alpha   90.00
_cell.angle_beta   90.00
_cell.angle_gamma   90.00
#
_symmetry.space_group_name_H-M   'P 1'
#
loop_
_entity.id
_entity.type
_entity.pdbx_description
1 polymer ?
#
loop_
_entity_poly.entity_id
_entity_poly.type
_entity_poly.pdbx_seq_one_letter_code
_entity_poly.pdbx_strand_id
1 'polypeptide(L)' 'LRPVKLGILLAQTLDRLFPGKFEIARVNRLLKNDKVQAMIEKGLPFPRIRASWEKDLSAFRKERKKVLLYH' A
#
# COMPACT_ATOMS: atom_id res chain seq x y z
N LEU A 1 1.66 3.33 15.71
CA LEU A 1 0.92 2.39 14.82
C LEU A 1 1.45 2.46 13.38
N ARG A 2 1.44 1.37 12.62
CA ARG A 2 1.81 1.34 11.17
C ARG A 2 0.56 1.03 10.32
N PRO A 3 -0.38 1.97 10.15
CA PRO A 3 -1.71 1.70 9.60
C PRO A 3 -1.68 1.13 8.17
N VAL A 4 -0.77 1.61 7.32
CA VAL A 4 -0.64 1.11 5.94
C VAL A 4 -0.21 -0.36 5.90
N LYS A 5 0.73 -0.76 6.77
CA LYS A 5 1.15 -2.17 6.88
C LYS A 5 -0.03 -3.04 7.32
N LEU A 6 -0.79 -2.57 8.32
CA LEU A 6 -1.95 -3.30 8.81
C LEU A 6 -3.02 -3.46 7.73
N GLY A 7 -3.37 -2.37 7.02
CA GLY A 7 -4.39 -2.41 5.95
C GLY A 7 -4.03 -3.39 4.83
N ILE A 8 -2.76 -3.43 4.43
CA ILE A 8 -2.29 -4.39 3.41
C ILE A 8 -2.38 -5.82 3.91
N LEU A 9 -1.92 -6.09 5.14
CA LEU A 9 -2.00 -7.43 5.71
C LEU A 9 -3.45 -7.90 5.88
N LEU A 10 -4.37 -6.99 6.27
CA LEU A 10 -5.80 -7.28 6.32
C LEU A 10 -6.35 -7.62 4.94
N ALA A 11 -6.04 -6.82 3.91
CA ALA A 11 -6.49 -7.09 2.54
C ALA A 11 -6.01 -8.47 2.05
N GLN A 12 -4.72 -8.79 2.26
CA GLN A 12 -4.17 -10.11 1.91
C GLN A 12 -4.80 -11.25 2.71
N THR A 13 -5.09 -11.01 3.99
CA THR A 13 -5.68 -12.03 4.86
C THR A 13 -7.13 -12.30 4.48
N LEU A 14 -7.91 -11.26 4.20
CA LEU A 14 -9.31 -11.37 3.78
C LEU A 14 -9.44 -12.02 2.41
N ASP A 15 -8.57 -11.68 1.47
CA ASP A 15 -8.53 -12.32 0.16
C ASP A 15 -8.22 -13.83 0.26
N ARG A 16 -7.24 -14.19 1.10
CA ARG A 16 -6.90 -15.60 1.36
C ARG A 16 -8.03 -16.37 2.07
N LEU A 17 -8.70 -15.75 3.05
CA LEU A 17 -9.77 -16.41 3.82
C LEU A 17 -11.09 -16.50 3.06
N PHE A 18 -11.35 -15.55 2.16
CA PHE A 18 -12.61 -15.44 1.42
C PHE A 18 -12.36 -15.21 -0.08
N PRO A 19 -11.72 -16.18 -0.76
CA PRO A 19 -11.35 -16.02 -2.17
C PRO A 19 -12.59 -15.78 -3.03
N GLY A 20 -12.52 -14.76 -3.90
CA GLY A 20 -13.63 -14.34 -4.77
C GLY A 20 -14.78 -13.61 -4.07
N LYS A 21 -14.77 -13.50 -2.74
CA LYS A 21 -15.78 -12.72 -1.98
C LYS A 21 -15.24 -11.38 -1.48
N PHE A 22 -13.91 -11.27 -1.31
CA PHE A 22 -13.26 -10.02 -0.95
C PHE A 22 -12.78 -9.27 -2.19
N GLU A 23 -13.37 -8.11 -2.48
CA GLU A 23 -12.99 -7.31 -3.64
C GLU A 23 -11.75 -6.45 -3.35
N ILE A 24 -10.55 -6.98 -3.62
CA ILE A 24 -9.29 -6.20 -3.52
C ILE A 24 -9.36 -4.92 -4.39
N ALA A 25 -10.06 -4.97 -5.52
CA ALA A 25 -10.28 -3.79 -6.39
C ALA A 25 -10.87 -2.59 -5.63
N ARG A 26 -11.73 -2.81 -4.62
CA ARG A 26 -12.27 -1.72 -3.79
C ARG A 26 -11.19 -1.09 -2.90
N VAL A 27 -10.20 -1.88 -2.46
CA VAL A 27 -9.06 -1.38 -1.68
C VAL A 27 -8.22 -0.42 -2.51
N ASN A 28 -8.12 -0.63 -3.83
CA ASN A 28 -7.38 0.28 -4.70
C ASN A 28 -8.02 1.67 -4.84
N ARG A 29 -9.31 1.85 -4.50
CA ARG A 29 -9.90 3.20 -4.37
C ARG A 29 -9.17 4.06 -3.34
N LEU A 30 -8.65 3.43 -2.29
CA LEU A 30 -7.87 4.08 -1.24
C LEU A 30 -6.38 4.17 -1.59
N LEU A 31 -5.82 3.11 -2.19
CA LEU A 31 -4.39 3.05 -2.51
C LEU A 31 -4.01 3.88 -3.74
N LYS A 32 -4.91 4.00 -4.72
CA LYS A 32 -4.70 4.67 -6.01
C LYS A 32 -3.39 4.24 -6.68
N ASN A 33 -3.08 2.95 -6.61
CA ASN A 33 -1.83 2.40 -7.09
C ASN A 33 -2.05 0.96 -7.60
N ASP A 34 -2.27 0.84 -8.91
CA ASP A 34 -2.58 -0.42 -9.58
C ASP A 34 -1.44 -1.45 -9.44
N LYS A 35 -0.19 -0.97 -9.39
CA LYS A 35 0.98 -1.83 -9.14
C LYS A 35 0.88 -2.48 -7.76
N VAL A 36 0.54 -1.71 -6.74
CA VAL A 36 0.36 -2.22 -5.37
C VAL A 36 -0.83 -3.17 -5.29
N GLN A 37 -1.94 -2.83 -5.94
CA GLN A 37 -3.11 -3.71 -6.02
C GLN A 37 -2.71 -5.09 -6.56
N ALA A 38 -2.04 -5.14 -7.70
CA ALA A 38 -1.60 -6.39 -8.31
C ALA A 38 -0.60 -7.17 -7.41
N MET A 39 0.23 -6.47 -6.64
CA MET A 39 1.14 -7.13 -5.68
C MET A 39 0.40 -7.72 -4.47
N ILE A 40 -0.71 -7.09 -4.04
CA ILE A 40 -1.58 -7.60 -2.98
C ILE A 40 -2.31 -8.86 -3.46
N GLU A 41 -2.91 -8.81 -4.65
CA GLU A 41 -3.60 -9.96 -5.29
C GLU A 41 -2.66 -11.15 -5.51
N LYS A 42 -1.38 -10.88 -5.84
CA LYS A 42 -0.35 -11.92 -5.96
C LYS A 42 0.17 -12.44 -4.61
N GLY A 43 -0.34 -11.94 -3.48
CA GLY A 43 0.08 -12.36 -2.15
C GLY A 43 1.54 -12.04 -1.82
N LEU A 44 2.14 -11.02 -2.43
CA LEU A 44 3.56 -10.72 -2.22
C LEU A 44 3.83 -10.25 -0.78
N PRO A 45 4.98 -10.62 -0.17
CA PRO A 45 5.31 -10.16 1.17
C PRO A 45 5.35 -8.63 1.27
N PHE A 46 4.82 -8.07 2.36
CA PHE A 46 4.78 -6.62 2.61
C PHE A 46 6.12 -5.90 2.36
N PRO A 47 7.30 -6.43 2.73
CA PRO A 47 8.58 -5.77 2.41
C PRO A 47 8.79 -5.51 0.92
N ARG A 48 8.36 -6.45 0.05
CA ARG A 48 8.43 -6.26 -1.41
C ARG A 48 7.45 -5.20 -1.89
N ILE A 49 6.23 -5.23 -1.38
CA ILE A 49 5.20 -4.23 -1.69
C ILE A 49 5.71 -2.84 -1.30
N ARG A 50 6.27 -2.69 -0.09
CA ARG A 50 6.82 -1.42 0.39
C ARG A 50 7.97 -0.92 -0.47
N ALA A 51 8.89 -1.80 -0.84
CA ALA A 51 10.01 -1.44 -1.71
C ALA A 51 9.53 -0.83 -3.05
N SER A 52 8.33 -1.22 -3.53
CA SER A 52 7.80 -0.75 -4.80
C SER A 52 7.49 0.75 -4.86
N TRP A 53 7.19 1.40 -3.73
CA TRP A 53 6.87 2.83 -3.63
C TRP A 53 7.89 3.65 -2.82
N GLU A 54 8.93 3.02 -2.27
CA GLU A 54 9.89 3.70 -1.39
C GLU A 54 10.65 4.81 -2.14
N LYS A 55 10.88 4.64 -3.45
CA LYS A 55 11.47 5.68 -4.32
C LYS A 55 10.60 6.94 -4.36
N ASP A 56 9.32 6.78 -4.66
CA ASP A 56 8.37 7.90 -4.78
C ASP A 56 8.12 8.56 -3.43
N LEU A 57 8.06 7.76 -2.35
CA LEU A 57 7.97 8.27 -0.98
C LEU A 57 9.20 9.11 -0.60
N SER A 58 10.40 8.69 -1.01
CA SER A 58 11.63 9.45 -0.79
C SER A 58 11.62 10.77 -1.57
N ALA A 59 11.20 10.75 -2.83
CA ALA A 59 11.03 11.95 -3.64
C ALA A 59 10.01 12.92 -3.02
N PHE A 60 8.85 12.41 -2.61
CA PHE A 60 7.82 13.19 -1.94
C PHE A 60 8.32 13.82 -0.64
N ARG A 61 9.07 13.08 0.18
CA ARG A 61 9.67 13.62 1.42
C ARG A 61 10.64 14.76 1.15
N LYS A 62 11.41 14.71 0.04
CA LYS A 62 12.30 15.80 -0.37
C LYS A 62 11.49 17.03 -0.79
N GLU A 63 10.46 16.85 -1.60
CA GLU A 63 9.63 17.95 -2.08
C GLU A 63 8.85 18.61 -0.94
N ARG A 64 8.25 17.80 -0.06
CA ARG A 64 7.49 18.25 1.10
C ARG A 64 8.28 19.19 2.00
N LYS A 65 9.60 18.99 2.13
CA LYS A 65 10.46 19.82 2.98
C LYS A 65 10.45 21.30 2.59
N LYS A 66 10.22 21.64 1.32
CA LYS A 66 10.20 23.03 0.85
C LYS A 66 9.02 23.85 1.38
N VAL A 67 7.96 23.19 1.86
CA VAL A 67 6.69 23.81 2.26
C VAL A 67 6.32 23.49 3.71
N LEU A 68 7.24 22.94 4.50
CA LEU A 68 6.99 22.65 5.91
C LEU A 68 7.02 23.93 6.75
N LEU A 69 5.95 24.17 7.51
CA LEU A 69 5.86 25.28 8.47
C LEU A 69 6.46 24.92 9.84
N TYR A 70 6.66 23.62 10.11
CA TYR A 70 7.18 23.09 11.36
C TYR A 70 8.27 22.05 11.05
N HIS A 71 9.38 22.13 11.78
CA HIS A 71 10.56 21.29 11.61
C HIS A 71 10.65 20.20 12.66
#